data_AF-A0A534G982-F1
#
_entry.id   AF-A0A534G982-F1
#
_cell.length_a   1.000
_cell.length_b   1.000
_cell.length_c   1.000
_cell.angle_alpha   90.00
_cell.angle_beta   90.00
_cell.angle_gamma   90.00
#
_symmetry.space_group_name_H-M   'P 1'
#
loop_
_entity.id
_entity.type
_entity.pdbx_description
1 polymer ?
#
loop_
_entity_poly.entity_id
_entity_poly.type
_entity_poly.pdbx_seq_one_letter_code
_entity_poly.pdbx_strand_id
1 'polypeptide(L)' 'MLKSGYMPYYGYGAGVVRLAIGDDWESGGPNRSSNGEFLLFLPGATLTAGPKALITAGVLSLK' A
#
# COMPACT_ATOMS: atom_id res chain seq x y z
N MET A 1 -17.96 -10.07 16.24
CA MET A 1 -17.81 -10.64 14.88
C MET A 1 -18.95 -10.10 14.03
N LEU A 2 -18.68 -9.37 12.94
CA LEU A 2 -19.74 -8.85 12.08
C LEU A 2 -20.39 -10.01 11.30
N LYS A 3 -21.73 -10.01 11.25
CA LYS A 3 -22.58 -11.14 10.84
C LYS A 3 -22.56 -11.44 9.33
N SER A 4 -21.86 -10.64 8.52
CA SER A 4 -21.95 -10.66 7.06
C SER A 4 -20.91 -11.54 6.36
N GLY A 5 -19.91 -12.09 7.07
CA GLY A 5 -18.78 -12.78 6.42
C GLY A 5 -17.91 -11.89 5.53
N TYR A 6 -18.25 -10.60 5.40
CA TYR A 6 -17.43 -9.61 4.73
C TYR A 6 -16.29 -9.20 5.65
N MET A 7 -15.07 -9.46 5.20
CA MET A 7 -13.88 -8.85 5.78
C MET A 7 -14.10 -7.33 5.78
N PRO A 8 -14.01 -6.64 6.93
CA PRO A 8 -14.24 -5.21 6.98
C PRO A 8 -13.31 -4.56 5.97
N TYR A 9 -13.90 -3.85 5.02
CA TYR A 9 -13.15 -2.99 4.12
C TYR A 9 -12.43 -1.99 5.02
N TYR A 10 -11.13 -2.19 5.23
CA TYR A 10 -10.26 -1.17 5.81
C TYR A 10 -10.15 -0.10 4.72
N GLY A 11 -11.18 0.72 4.61
CA GLY A 11 -11.19 1.89 3.75
C GLY A 11 -10.13 2.82 4.28
N TYR A 12 -8.89 2.63 3.81
CA TYR A 12 -7.75 3.39 4.27
C TYR A 12 -7.92 4.89 3.94
N GLY A 13 -8.85 5.24 3.06
CA GLY A 13 -9.06 6.58 2.52
C GLY A 13 -8.44 6.70 1.14
N ALA A 14 -8.91 7.68 0.36
CA ALA A 14 -8.36 7.97 -0.96
C ALA A 14 -6.96 8.61 -0.79
N GLY A 15 -5.92 7.79 -0.70
CA GLY A 15 -4.52 8.26 -0.65
C GLY A 15 -3.57 7.55 0.32
N VAL A 16 -3.92 6.37 0.86
CA VAL A 16 -2.96 5.62 1.70
C VAL A 16 -2.00 4.81 0.85
N VAL A 17 -0.72 4.90 1.18
CA VAL A 17 0.34 4.10 0.57
C VAL A 17 0.59 2.85 1.41
N ARG A 18 0.56 1.68 0.76
CA ARG A 18 0.97 0.41 1.35
C ARG A 18 2.30 -0.01 0.72
N LEU A 19 3.32 -0.19 1.54
CA LEU A 19 4.65 -0.63 1.10
C LEU A 19 4.88 -2.07 1.57
N ALA A 20 5.13 -2.98 0.61
CA ALA A 20 5.58 -4.33 0.88
C ALA A 20 7.10 -4.40 0.78
N ILE A 21 7.74 -5.02 1.77
CA ILE A 21 9.19 -5.20 1.85
C ILE A 21 9.46 -6.68 2.10
N GLY A 22 10.28 -7.32 1.27
CA GLY A 22 10.64 -8.71 1.47
C GLY A 22 10.88 -9.42 0.15
N ASP A 23 10.15 -10.51 -0.05
CA ASP A 23 10.23 -11.33 -1.26
C ASP A 23 9.71 -10.57 -2.48
N ASP A 24 10.36 -10.75 -3.63
CA ASP A 24 9.92 -10.24 -4.92
C ASP A 24 10.05 -11.29 -6.04
N TRP A 25 10.21 -12.56 -5.67
CA TRP A 25 10.40 -13.67 -6.59
C TRP A 25 9.24 -13.82 -7.57
N GLU A 26 8.01 -13.64 -7.12
CA GLU A 26 6.79 -13.75 -7.92
C GLU A 26 6.78 -12.74 -9.07
N SER A 27 7.54 -11.65 -8.94
CA SER A 27 7.75 -10.64 -9.97
C SER A 27 9.07 -10.84 -10.73
N GLY A 28 9.78 -11.93 -10.51
CA GLY A 28 11.07 -12.26 -11.14
C GLY A 28 12.29 -11.62 -10.47
N GLY A 29 12.13 -11.07 -9.27
CA GLY A 29 13.22 -10.43 -8.54
C GLY A 29 14.14 -11.40 -7.77
N PRO A 30 15.31 -10.91 -7.33
CA PRO A 30 16.32 -11.73 -6.65
C PRO A 30 16.08 -11.90 -5.15
N ASN A 31 15.18 -11.13 -4.54
CA ASN A 31 14.96 -11.16 -3.11
C ASN A 31 14.16 -12.39 -2.71
N ARG A 32 14.55 -13.00 -1.58
CA ARG A 32 13.85 -14.12 -0.95
C ARG A 32 13.69 -13.84 0.52
N SER A 33 12.46 -13.90 1.01
CA SER A 33 12.17 -13.70 2.43
C SER A 33 11.51 -14.94 3.01
N SER A 34 12.19 -15.60 3.95
CA SER A 34 11.62 -16.74 4.67
C SER A 34 10.45 -16.38 5.59
N ASN A 35 10.23 -15.09 5.84
CA ASN A 35 9.18 -14.56 6.71
C ASN A 35 8.04 -13.86 5.93
N GLY A 36 7.97 -14.06 4.60
CA GLY A 36 7.00 -13.38 3.74
C GLY A 36 7.28 -11.88 3.58
N GLU A 37 6.22 -11.12 3.28
CA GLU A 37 6.28 -9.66 3.09
C GLU A 37 5.97 -8.91 4.39
N PHE A 38 6.81 -7.94 4.74
CA PHE A 38 6.51 -6.94 5.76
C PHE A 38 5.73 -5.78 5.14
N LEU A 39 4.59 -5.43 5.75
CA LEU A 39 3.66 -4.46 5.19
C LEU A 39 3.58 -3.21 6.07
N LEU A 40 3.91 -2.06 5.48
CA LEU A 40 3.77 -0.75 6.11
C LEU A 40 2.56 -0.01 5.54
N PHE A 41 1.82 0.65 6.42
CA PHE A 41 0.71 1.54 6.07
C PHE A 41 1.09 2.98 6.39
N LEU A 42 1.06 3.84 5.38
CA LEU A 42 1.51 5.22 5.47
C LEU A 42 0.33 6.16 5.14
N PRO A 43 -0.54 6.46 6.13
CA PRO A 43 -1.80 7.17 5.86
C PRO A 43 -1.62 8.65 5.51
N GLY A 44 -0.48 9.25 5.85
CA GLY A 44 -0.15 10.66 5.54
C GLY A 44 0.95 10.81 4.49
N ALA A 45 1.24 9.76 3.71
CA ALA A 45 2.31 9.81 2.73
C ALA A 45 2.03 10.83 1.61
N THR A 46 3.11 11.38 1.07
CA THR A 46 3.11 12.05 -0.23
C THR A 46 3.76 11.11 -1.24
N LEU A 47 3.06 10.80 -2.32
CA LEU A 47 3.53 9.93 -3.40
C LEU A 47 3.68 10.73 -4.69
N THR A 48 4.88 10.71 -5.25
CA THR A 48 5.17 11.22 -6.58
C THR A 48 5.48 10.07 -7.53
N ALA A 49 4.93 10.14 -8.74
CA ALA A 49 5.28 9.27 -9.86
C ALA A 49 5.94 10.12 -10.95
N GLY A 50 7.27 10.06 -11.01
CA GLY A 50 8.06 11.02 -11.78
C GLY A 50 7.78 12.45 -11.28
N PRO A 51 7.48 13.42 -12.17
CA PRO A 51 7.20 14.80 -11.77
C PRO A 51 5.77 15.03 -11.24
N LYS A 52 4.86 14.04 -11.31
CA LYS A 52 3.44 14.20 -10.90
C LYS A 52 3.24 13.77 -9.45
N ALA A 53 2.70 14.65 -8.62
CA ALA A 53 2.17 14.27 -7.30
C ALA A 53 0.83 13.55 -7.48
N LEU A 54 0.76 12.31 -7.02
CA LEU A 54 -0.47 11.50 -7.04
C LEU A 54 -1.19 11.56 -5.69
N ILE A 55 -0.44 11.63 -4.60
CA ILE A 55 -0.96 11.75 -3.24
C ILE A 55 -0.17 12.84 -2.52
N THR A 56 -0.87 13.73 -1.82
CA THR A 56 -0.28 14.77 -0.98
C THR A 56 -0.85 14.66 0.42
N ALA A 57 -0.02 14.38 1.42
CA ALA A 57 -0.43 14.24 2.81
C ALA A 57 -1.63 13.29 3.02
N GLY A 58 -1.63 12.14 2.36
CA GLY A 58 -2.72 11.16 2.43
C GLY A 58 -3.95 11.47 1.58
N VAL A 59 -3.92 12.55 0.79
CA VAL A 59 -5.04 12.96 -0.07
C VAL A 59 -4.69 12.68 -1.54
N LEU A 60 -5.51 11.85 -2.18
CA LEU A 60 -5.41 11.52 -3.59
C LEU A 60 -5.69 12.76 -4.47
N SER A 61 -4.72 13.10 -5.30
CA SER A 61 -4.78 14.21 -6.26
C SER A 61 -4.91 13.67 -7.69
N LEU A 62 -6.09 13.17 -8.03
CA LEU A 62 -6.45 12.89 -9.43
C LEU A 62 -6.99 14.18 -10.07
N LYS A 63 -6.07 14.99 -10.60
CA LYS A 63 -6.40 15.92 -11.69
C LYS A 63 -6.00 15.30 -13.01
#